data_AF-A0A7G2LUF9-F1
#
_entry.id   AF-A0A7G2LUF9-F1
#
_cell.length_a   1.000
_cell.length_b   1.000
_cell.length_c   1.000
_cell.angle_alpha   90.00
_cell.angle_beta   90.00
_cell.angle_gamma   90.00
#
_symmetry.space_group_name_H-M   'P 1'
#
loop_
_entity.id
_entity.type
_entity.pdbx_description
1 polymer ?
#
loop_
_entity_poly.entity_id
_entity_poly.type
_entity_poly.pdbx_seq_one_letter_code
_entity_poly.pdbx_strand_id
1 'polypeptide(L)' 'GTVTADAEVSTFFGSVTAADFAVSQGTVSYNGPEEWTLSRFILHYAALCAAAGGVEAFCISSEMR' A
#
# COMPACT_ATOMS: atom_id res chain seq x y z
N GLY A 1 13.89 -17.79 -9.83
CA GLY A 1 13.56 -18.18 -8.45
C GLY A 1 13.16 -19.62 -8.42
N THR A 2 12.99 -20.20 -7.24
CA THR A 2 12.15 -21.39 -7.10
C THR A 2 10.69 -20.94 -7.16
N VAL A 3 9.79 -21.84 -7.56
CA VAL A 3 8.34 -21.54 -7.58
C VAL A 3 7.84 -21.08 -6.20
N THR A 4 8.39 -21.65 -5.13
CA THR A 4 8.08 -21.25 -3.75
C THR A 4 8.49 -19.81 -3.46
N ALA A 5 9.72 -19.42 -3.82
CA ALA A 5 10.19 -18.06 -3.59
C ALA A 5 9.34 -17.03 -4.36
N ASP A 6 8.94 -17.35 -5.60
CA ASP A 6 8.08 -16.47 -6.40
C ASP A 6 6.69 -16.31 -5.74
N ALA A 7 6.13 -17.37 -5.15
CA ALA A 7 4.86 -17.33 -4.43
C ALA A 7 4.93 -16.53 -3.11
N GLU A 8 6.04 -16.66 -2.35
CA GLU A 8 6.29 -15.89 -1.14
C GLU A 8 6.37 -14.39 -1.44
N VAL A 9 7.11 -14.02 -2.49
CA VAL A 9 7.22 -12.63 -2.96
C VAL A 9 5.84 -12.10 -3.40
N SER A 10 5.09 -12.87 -4.18
CA SER A 10 3.74 -12.47 -4.60
C SER A 10 2.81 -12.26 -3.41
N THR A 11 2.88 -13.10 -2.39
CA THR A 11 2.07 -12.98 -1.17
C THR A 11 2.45 -11.75 -0.35
N PHE A 12 3.76 -11.44 -0.28
CA PHE A 12 4.26 -10.28 0.44
C PHE A 12 3.82 -8.94 -0.19
N PHE A 13 3.89 -8.83 -1.52
CA PHE A 13 3.45 -7.63 -2.23
C PHE A 13 1.93 -7.51 -2.30
N GLY A 14 1.23 -8.63 -2.45
CA GLY A 14 -0.22 -8.65 -2.53
C GLY A 14 -0.79 -8.19 -3.87
N SER A 15 -2.10 -7.95 -3.87
CA SER A 15 -2.89 -7.62 -5.05
C SER A 15 -3.58 -6.25 -4.97
N VAL A 16 -3.48 -5.54 -3.84
CA VAL A 16 -4.06 -4.20 -3.66
C VAL A 16 -3.58 -3.22 -4.71
N THR A 17 -4.50 -2.38 -5.18
CA THR A 17 -4.26 -1.29 -6.11
C THR A 17 -4.65 0.07 -5.50
N ALA A 18 -4.21 1.17 -6.12
CA ALA A 18 -4.59 2.51 -5.67
C ALA A 18 -6.11 2.77 -5.76
N ALA A 19 -6.81 2.10 -6.68
CA ALA A 19 -8.25 2.25 -6.87
C ALA A 19 -9.08 1.70 -5.70
N ASP A 20 -8.47 0.87 -4.85
CA ASP A 20 -9.10 0.34 -3.64
C ASP A 20 -9.23 1.39 -2.53
N PHE A 21 -8.57 2.55 -2.68
CA PHE A 21 -8.60 3.66 -1.73
C PHE A 21 -9.40 4.84 -2.26
N ALA A 22 -10.25 5.41 -1.42
CA ALA A 22 -10.92 6.67 -1.69
C ALA A 22 -10.54 7.71 -0.64
N VAL A 23 -10.29 8.94 -1.10
CA VAL A 23 -9.96 10.10 -0.25
C VAL A 23 -11.10 11.10 -0.36
N SER A 24 -11.75 11.40 0.76
CA SER A 24 -12.84 12.38 0.81
C SER A 24 -12.88 13.05 2.18
N GLN A 25 -13.06 14.38 2.20
CA GLN A 25 -13.14 15.18 3.43
C GLN A 25 -11.98 14.91 4.42
N GLY A 26 -10.76 14.75 3.89
CA GLY A 26 -9.57 14.45 4.70
C GLY A 26 -9.53 13.02 5.30
N THR A 27 -10.47 12.16 4.91
CA THR A 27 -10.56 10.76 5.38
C THR A 27 -10.22 9.79 4.26
N VAL A 28 -9.50 8.72 4.61
CA VAL A 28 -9.17 7.61 3.71
C VAL A 28 -10.09 6.43 4.01
N SER A 29 -10.77 5.90 3.00
CA SER A 29 -11.51 4.63 3.08
C SER A 29 -10.91 3.60 2.13
N TYR A 30 -11.05 2.32 2.49
CA TYR A 30 -10.48 1.19 1.75
C TYR A 30 -11.57 0.13 1.48
N ASN A 31 -11.68 -0.32 0.23
CA ASN A 31 -12.67 -1.31 -0.20
C ASN A 31 -12.06 -2.46 -1.02
N GLY A 32 -10.74 -2.64 -0.97
CA GLY A 32 -10.03 -3.71 -1.66
C GLY A 32 -9.99 -5.03 -0.89
N PRO A 33 -9.18 -6.00 -1.34
CA PRO A 33 -9.01 -7.30 -0.69
C PRO A 33 -8.64 -7.20 0.81
N GLU A 34 -9.14 -8.13 1.62
CA GLU A 34 -8.76 -8.23 3.04
C GLU A 34 -7.37 -8.88 3.18
N GLU A 35 -6.33 -8.13 2.84
CA GLU A 35 -4.95 -8.59 2.88
C GLU A 35 -4.05 -7.65 3.70
N TRP A 36 -2.98 -8.18 4.29
CA TRP A 36 -2.01 -7.44 5.10
C TRP A 36 -0.66 -7.42 4.39
N THR A 37 -0.61 -6.69 3.29
CA THR A 37 0.49 -6.73 2.31
C THR A 37 1.24 -5.42 2.29
N LEU A 38 2.48 -5.46 1.80
CA LEU A 38 3.30 -4.26 1.70
C LEU A 38 2.62 -3.19 0.81
N SER A 39 1.99 -3.59 -0.30
CA SER A 39 1.31 -2.66 -1.21
C SER A 39 0.16 -1.95 -0.53
N ARG A 40 -0.65 -2.67 0.27
CA ARG A 40 -1.74 -2.05 1.04
C ARG A 40 -1.22 -1.02 2.03
N PHE A 41 -0.14 -1.36 2.75
CA PHE A 41 0.49 -0.44 3.69
C PHE A 41 0.95 0.85 2.98
N ILE A 42 1.76 0.72 1.92
CA ILE A 42 2.29 1.86 1.17
C ILE A 42 1.16 2.74 0.61
N LEU A 43 0.17 2.13 -0.04
CA LEU A 43 -0.92 2.86 -0.68
C LEU A 43 -1.85 3.55 0.33
N HIS A 44 -2.04 2.96 1.52
CA HIS A 44 -2.76 3.63 2.59
C HIS A 44 -2.06 4.91 3.05
N TYR A 45 -0.73 4.85 3.27
CA TYR A 45 0.04 6.04 3.63
C TYR A 45 0.07 7.08 2.50
N ALA A 46 0.19 6.64 1.24
CA ALA A 46 0.09 7.54 0.10
C ALA A 46 -1.27 8.27 0.06
N ALA A 47 -2.37 7.55 0.34
CA ALA A 47 -3.70 8.14 0.43
C ALA A 47 -3.82 9.13 1.61
N LEU A 48 -3.18 8.86 2.75
CA LEU A 48 -3.11 9.80 3.89
C LEU A 48 -2.32 11.06 3.52
N CYS A 49 -1.19 10.92 2.81
CA CYS A 49 -0.43 12.06 2.30
C CYS A 49 -1.27 12.92 1.35
N ALA A 50 -2.03 12.28 0.45
CA ALA A 50 -2.96 12.98 -0.43
C ALA A 50 -4.09 13.67 0.35
N ALA A 51 -4.63 13.03 1.39
CA ALA A 51 -5.69 13.57 2.24
C ALA A 51 -5.23 14.79 3.07
N ALA A 52 -4.00 14.74 3.59
CA ALA A 52 -3.41 15.84 4.36
C ALA A 52 -3.11 17.07 3.49
N GLY A 53 -2.73 16.85 2.22
CA GLY A 53 -2.30 17.90 1.31
C GLY A 53 -0.88 18.42 1.64
N GLY A 54 -0.18 18.91 0.61
CA GLY A 54 1.15 19.52 0.77
C GLY A 54 2.31 18.54 1.04
N VAL A 55 2.08 17.22 0.95
CA VAL A 55 3.13 16.20 1.07
C VAL A 55 3.61 15.80 -0.33
N GLU A 56 4.86 16.10 -0.65
CA GLU A 56 5.47 15.77 -1.95
C GLU A 56 6.06 14.35 -2.02
N ALA A 57 6.48 13.81 -0.87
CA ALA A 57 7.13 12.51 -0.76
C ALA A 57 6.99 11.95 0.66
N PHE A 58 7.10 10.62 0.77
CA PHE A 58 7.22 9.90 2.05
C PHE A 58 8.18 8.72 1.89
N CYS A 59 8.79 8.30 3.00
CA CYS A 59 9.72 7.17 2.99
C CYS A 59 8.97 5.85 2.88
N ILE A 60 9.47 4.95 2.03
CA ILE A 60 8.99 3.58 1.89
C ILE A 60 10.10 2.64 2.36
N SER A 61 9.78 1.72 3.27
CA SER A 61 10.62 0.55 3.57
C SER A 61 12.07 0.87 4.00
N SER A 62 12.24 1.73 5.00
CA SER A 62 13.55 2.25 5.42
C SER A 62 14.57 1.21 5.92
N GLU A 63 14.14 -0.01 6.27
CA GLU A 63 14.98 -1.07 6.85
C GLU A 63 14.76 -2.44 6.15
N MET A 64 14.62 -2.47 4.82
CA MET A 64 14.64 -3.73 4.05
C MET A 64 16.07 -4.22 3.88
N ARG A 65 16.39 -5.37 4.50
CA ARG A 65 17.70 -6.03 4.44
C ARG A 65 17.53 -7.45 3.93
#